data_AF-A0A2U3H814-F1
#
_entry.id   AF-A0A2U3H814-F1
#
_cell.length_a   1.000
_cell.length_b   1.000
_cell.length_c   1.000
_cell.angle_alpha   90.00
_cell.angle_beta   90.00
_cell.angle_gamma   90.00
#
_symmetry.space_group_name_H-M   'P 1'
#
loop_
_entity.id
_entity.type
_entity.pdbx_description
1 polymer ?
#
loop_
_entity_poly.entity_id
_entity_poly.type
_entity_poly.pdbx_seq_one_letter_code
_entity_poly.pdbx_strand_id
1 'polypeptide(L)' 'MATQRTMKDYCWTCGADQQHRQLDKKEEAWLKERLGRAGVGEFWICVNVLDPDTGRQCRNLRTGFNKKPFAEPLKIPVLE' A
#
# COMPACT_ATOMS: atom_id res chain seq x y z
N MET A 1 -4.76 9.26 19.30
CA MET A 1 -4.59 8.27 18.21
C MET A 1 -3.36 8.67 17.41
N ALA A 2 -2.41 7.77 17.16
CA ALA A 2 -1.22 8.12 16.37
C ALA A 2 -1.65 8.42 14.92
N THR A 3 -1.35 9.61 14.42
CA THR A 3 -1.67 10.00 13.04
C THR A 3 -0.91 9.09 12.07
N GLN A 4 -1.63 8.45 11.16
CA GLN A 4 -1.03 7.57 10.16
C GLN A 4 -0.11 8.38 9.25
N ARG A 5 1.16 7.96 9.15
CA ARG A 5 2.13 8.66 8.31
C ARG A 5 1.76 8.47 6.84
N THR A 6 1.93 9.54 6.08
CA THR A 6 1.68 9.56 4.64
C THR A 6 2.85 10.17 3.89
N MET A 7 3.00 9.82 2.61
CA MET A 7 4.03 10.34 1.72
C MET A 7 3.50 10.44 0.29
N LYS A 8 3.99 11.41 -0.49
CA LYS A 8 3.73 11.50 -1.93
C LYS A 8 4.99 11.13 -2.69
N ASP A 9 4.90 10.11 -3.54
CA ASP A 9 6.03 9.58 -4.33
C ASP A 9 5.49 8.53 -5.32
N TYR A 10 6.35 7.97 -6.16
CA TYR A 10 5.96 7.21 -7.35
C TYR A 10 5.28 5.87 -7.04
N CYS A 11 4.11 5.64 -7.64
CA CYS A 11 3.42 4.35 -7.64
C CYS A 11 3.59 3.66 -8.99
N TRP A 12 4.22 2.48 -9.00
CA TRP A 12 4.42 1.69 -10.23
C TRP A 12 3.13 1.36 -10.97
N THR A 13 2.06 1.02 -10.24
CA THR A 13 0.77 0.66 -10.86
C THR A 13 0.05 1.86 -11.46
N CYS A 14 0.18 3.05 -10.86
CA CYS A 14 -0.45 4.27 -11.38
C CYS A 14 0.40 4.98 -12.43
N GLY A 15 1.69 4.69 -12.51
CA GLY A 15 2.62 5.36 -13.42
C GLY A 15 2.96 6.81 -13.03
N ALA A 16 2.62 7.26 -11.81
CA ALA A 16 2.77 8.65 -11.38
C ALA A 16 3.02 8.76 -9.87
N ASP A 17 3.41 9.96 -9.41
CA ASP A 17 3.54 10.28 -7.99
C ASP A 17 2.18 10.39 -7.33
N GLN A 18 1.92 9.50 -6.37
CA GLN A 18 0.64 9.34 -5.72
C GLN A 18 0.79 9.41 -4.20
N GLN A 19 -0.33 9.71 -3.53
CA GLN A 19 -0.37 9.62 -2.07
C GLN A 19 -0.27 8.15 -1.63
N HIS A 20 0.57 7.92 -0.64
CA HIS A 20 0.74 6.65 0.04
C HIS A 20 0.61 6.83 1.55
N ARG A 21 0.23 5.76 2.24
CA ARG A 21 0.22 5.72 3.70
C ARG A 21 0.87 4.44 4.20
N GLN A 22 1.25 4.43 5.48
CA GLN A 22 1.61 3.18 6.15
C GLN A 22 0.39 2.25 6.23
N LEU A 23 0.63 0.94 6.32
CA LEU A 23 -0.41 -0.05 6.58
C LEU A 23 -1.03 0.17 7.97
N ASP A 24 -2.30 -0.17 8.12
CA ASP A 24 -2.90 -0.33 9.44
C ASP A 24 -2.67 -1.75 9.99
N LYS A 25 -3.05 -1.99 11.25
CA LYS A 25 -2.80 -3.28 11.93
C LYS A 25 -3.43 -4.49 11.21
N LYS A 26 -4.62 -4.34 10.61
CA LYS A 26 -5.30 -5.44 9.90
C LYS A 26 -4.56 -5.73 8.60
N GLU A 27 -4.20 -4.69 7.87
CA GLU A 27 -3.44 -4.80 6.63
C GLU A 27 -2.03 -5.36 6.86
N GLU A 28 -1.37 -4.96 7.96
CA GLU A 28 -0.09 -5.52 8.39
C GLU A 28 -0.21 -7.01 8.71
N ALA A 29 -1.24 -7.42 9.46
CA ALA A 29 -1.47 -8.82 9.79
C ALA A 29 -1.68 -9.66 8.53
N TRP A 30 -2.58 -9.20 7.65
CA TRP A 30 -2.82 -9.85 6.36
C TRP A 30 -1.54 -9.98 5.53
N LEU A 31 -0.72 -8.93 5.46
CA LEU A 31 0.51 -8.96 4.68
C LEU A 31 1.58 -9.87 5.31
N LYS A 32 1.68 -9.91 6.65
CA LYS A 32 2.58 -10.83 7.36
C LYS A 32 2.23 -12.29 7.06
N GLU A 33 0.95 -12.64 7.13
CA GLU A 33 0.47 -13.98 6.80
C GLU A 33 0.72 -14.30 5.32
N ARG A 34 0.39 -13.36 4.41
CA ARG A 34 0.57 -13.54 2.97
C ARG A 34 2.03 -13.75 2.54
N LEU A 35 2.98 -13.11 3.24
CA LEU A 35 4.41 -13.16 2.95
C LEU A 35 5.19 -14.13 3.84
N GLY A 36 4.60 -14.65 4.92
CA GLY A 36 5.32 -15.43 5.94
C GLY A 36 6.40 -14.65 6.68
N ARG A 37 6.22 -13.34 6.89
CA ARG A 37 7.22 -12.45 7.50
C ARG A 37 6.81 -11.98 8.90
N ALA A 38 7.78 -11.80 9.79
CA ALA A 38 7.54 -11.27 11.13
C ALA A 38 7.20 -9.75 11.15
N GLY A 39 7.72 -9.01 10.16
CA GLY A 39 7.57 -7.56 10.05
C GLY A 39 7.35 -7.10 8.61
N VAL A 40 6.51 -6.08 8.45
CA VAL A 40 6.10 -5.49 7.16
C VAL A 40 5.98 -3.96 7.23
N GLY A 41 6.62 -3.33 8.23
CA GLY A 41 6.49 -1.90 8.49
C GLY A 41 7.17 -1.00 7.44
N GLU A 42 8.00 -1.58 6.57
CA GLU A 42 8.61 -0.88 5.44
C GLU A 42 7.64 -0.62 4.28
N PHE A 43 6.47 -1.27 4.28
CA PHE A 43 5.52 -1.21 3.19
C PHE A 43 4.56 -0.02 3.32
N TRP A 44 4.30 0.58 2.16
CA TRP A 44 3.39 1.70 1.98
C TRP A 44 2.36 1.32 0.92
N ILE A 45 1.12 1.68 1.18
CA ILE A 45 -0.02 1.42 0.30
C ILE A 45 -0.41 2.69 -0.45
N CYS A 46 -0.56 2.58 -1.77
CA CYS A 46 -1.06 3.67 -2.60
C CYS A 46 -2.56 3.89 -2.37
N VAL A 47 -2.97 5.12 -2.08
CA VAL A 47 -4.37 5.48 -1.83
C VAL A 47 -5.00 6.28 -2.97
N ASN A 48 -4.35 6.33 -4.14
CA ASN A 48 -4.92 6.98 -5.31
C ASN A 48 -6.28 6.36 -5.67
N VAL A 49 -7.29 7.20 -5.85
CA VAL A 49 -8.64 6.78 -6.27
C VAL A 49 -8.60 6.54 -7.77
N LEU A 50 -8.86 5.30 -8.17
CA LEU A 50 -8.92 4.87 -9.57
C LEU A 50 -10.31 5.06 -10.17
N ASP A 51 -11.33 5.07 -9.33
CA ASP A 51 -12.72 5.23 -9.72
C ASP A 51 -13.42 6.09 -8.66
N PRO A 52 -13.83 7.33 -9.00
CA PRO A 52 -14.46 8.24 -8.05
C PRO A 52 -15.88 7.83 -7.67
N ASP A 53 -16.59 7.10 -8.52
CA ASP A 53 -17.98 6.71 -8.28
C ASP A 53 -18.06 5.58 -7.25
N THR A 54 -17.11 4.66 -7.28
CA THR A 54 -17.03 3.52 -6.34
C THR A 54 -16.06 3.77 -5.18
N GLY A 55 -15.26 4.84 -5.24
CA GLY A 55 -14.19 5.11 -4.28
C GLY A 55 -13.05 4.09 -4.34
N ARG A 56 -12.96 3.29 -5.41
CA ARG A 56 -11.97 2.23 -5.53
C ARG A 56 -10.56 2.81 -5.61
N GLN A 57 -9.70 2.36 -4.69
CA GLN A 57 -8.31 2.81 -4.59
C GLN A 57 -7.33 1.85 -5.30
N CYS A 58 -6.14 2.35 -5.63
CA CYS A 58 -5.07 1.57 -6.26
C CYS A 58 -4.56 0.43 -5.37
N ARG A 59 -4.30 0.75 -4.09
CA ARG A 59 -3.89 -0.19 -3.03
C ARG A 59 -2.61 -0.98 -3.31
N ASN A 60 -1.83 -0.59 -4.31
CA ASN A 60 -0.55 -1.22 -4.63
C ASN A 60 0.50 -0.97 -3.54
N LEU A 61 1.28 -1.99 -3.25
CA LEU A 61 2.39 -1.92 -2.31
C LEU A 61 3.68 -1.41 -2.95
N ARG A 62 4.42 -0.65 -2.15
CA ARG A 62 5.80 -0.28 -2.39
C ARG A 62 6.55 -0.18 -1.06
N THR A 63 7.86 0.02 -1.11
CA THR A 63 8.64 0.42 0.07
C THR A 63 9.21 1.83 -0.15
N GLY A 64 9.81 2.43 0.89
CA GLY A 64 10.40 3.78 0.79
C GLY A 64 11.43 3.92 -0.34
N PHE A 65 12.20 2.87 -0.64
CA PHE A 65 13.26 2.90 -1.66
C PHE A 65 12.98 2.03 -2.90
N ASN A 66 12.06 1.06 -2.80
CA ASN A 66 11.72 0.18 -3.91
C ASN A 66 10.27 0.41 -4.38
N LYS A 67 10.15 0.91 -5.61
CA LYS A 67 8.87 1.21 -6.29
C LYS A 67 8.10 -0.06 -6.69
N LYS A 68 8.79 -1.20 -6.82
CA LYS A 68 8.23 -2.49 -7.24
C LYS A 68 8.91 -3.63 -6.46
N PRO A 69 8.53 -3.85 -5.18
CA PRO A 69 9.15 -4.85 -4.31
C PRO A 69 8.81 -6.30 -4.66
N PHE A 70 7.85 -6.53 -5.55
CA PHE A 70 7.37 -7.85 -5.96
C PHE A 70 7.45 -7.99 -7.48
N ALA A 71 7.62 -9.22 -7.99
CA ALA A 71 7.65 -9.47 -9.43
C ALA A 71 6.35 -9.01 -10.12
N GLU A 72 5.21 -9.28 -9.46
CA GLU A 72 3.88 -8.79 -9.82
C GLU A 72 3.37 -7.78 -8.77
N PRO A 73 2.60 -6.75 -9.17
CA PRO A 73 2.03 -5.79 -8.22
C PRO A 73 1.16 -6.47 -7.15
N LEU A 74 1.60 -6.42 -5.89
CA LEU A 74 0.81 -6.91 -4.76
C LEU A 74 -0.05 -5.79 -4.22
N LYS A 75 -1.37 -5.99 -4.24
CA LYS A 75 -2.37 -5.04 -3.72
C LYS A 75 -2.96 -5.56 -2.42
N ILE A 76 -3.07 -4.68 -1.42
CA ILE A 76 -3.80 -5.02 -0.20
C ILE A 76 -5.31 -5.03 -0.53
N PRO A 77 -6.08 -6.08 -0.18
CA PRO A 77 -7.53 -6.08 -0.35
C PRO A 77 -8.19 -5.06 0.59
N VAL A 78 -9.45 -4.68 0.33
CA VAL A 78 -10.24 -3.96 1.34
C VAL A 78 -10.63 -4.98 2.41
N LEU A 79 -10.22 -4.72 3.65
CA LEU A 79 -10.49 -5.59 4.80
C LEU A 79 -11.56 -4.92 5.67
N GLU A 80 -12.62 -5.64 5.99
CA GLU A 80 -13.70 -5.19 6.87
C GLU A 80 -13.27 -5.17 8.35
#